data_AF-A0A1V5L7E6-F1
#
_entry.id   AF-A0A1V5L7E6-F1
#
_cell.length_a   1.000
_cell.length_b   1.000
_cell.length_c   1.000
_cell.angle_alpha   90.00
_cell.angle_beta   90.00
_cell.angle_gamma   90.00
#
_symmetry.space_group_name_H-M   'P 1'
#
loop_
_entity.id
_entity.type
_entity.pdbx_description
1 polymer ?
#
loop_
_entity_poly.entity_id
_entity_poly.type
_entity_poly.pdbx_seq_one_letter_code
_entity_poly.pdbx_strand_id
1 'polypeptide(L)'
;MLLDLLDPCKVLARSRYNMLEPRESWELTGQVPNVVFPSGLIVEEYDDQGFARFDSPFRLYYGAADTVVGLFTGRVSELIEAATA
;
A
#
# COMPACT_ATOMS: atom_id res chain seq x y z
N MET A 1 4.52 6.13 3.09
CA MET A 1 5.04 7.15 4.03
C MET A 1 5.09 6.52 5.40
N LEU A 2 6.09 6.85 6.20
CA LEU A 2 6.18 6.49 7.61
C LEU A 2 6.03 7.77 8.42
N LEU A 3 5.08 7.77 9.35
CA LEU A 3 4.73 8.92 10.18
C LEU A 3 5.11 8.65 11.63
N ASP A 4 5.31 9.71 12.40
CA ASP A 4 5.52 9.59 13.84
C ASP A 4 4.27 9.04 14.54
N LEU A 5 4.48 8.14 15.50
CA LEU A 5 3.41 7.43 16.19
C LEU A 5 2.57 8.36 17.09
N LEU A 6 3.17 9.40 17.66
CA LEU A 6 2.50 10.32 18.59
C LEU A 6 2.03 11.60 17.88
N ASP A 7 2.74 12.03 16.84
CA ASP A 7 2.43 13.24 16.07
C ASP A 7 2.46 12.97 14.55
N PRO A 8 1.36 12.49 13.95
CA PRO A 8 1.34 12.06 12.54
C PRO A 8 1.55 13.21 11.53
N CYS A 9 1.57 14.48 11.97
CA CYS A 9 1.99 15.60 11.14
C CYS A 9 3.48 15.56 10.81
N LYS A 10 4.28 14.81 11.58
CA LYS A 10 5.71 14.60 11.33
C LYS A 10 5.92 13.39 10.42
N VAL A 11 6.44 13.66 9.23
CA VAL A 11 6.88 12.63 8.29
C VAL A 11 8.27 12.15 8.71
N LEU A 12 8.39 10.90 9.15
CA LEU A 12 9.67 10.28 9.49
C LEU A 12 10.40 9.81 8.23
N ALA A 13 9.67 9.22 7.28
CA ALA A 13 10.23 8.73 6.03
C ALA A 13 9.18 8.70 4.90
N ARG A 14 9.64 8.74 3.65
CA ARG A 14 8.79 8.67 2.47
C ARG A 14 9.55 7.95 1.37
N SER A 15 8.92 6.93 0.78
CA SER A 15 9.51 6.19 -0.33
C SER A 15 9.82 7.13 -1.49
N ARG A 16 11.00 6.95 -2.09
CA ARG A 16 11.41 7.69 -3.29
C ARG A 16 10.64 7.26 -4.52
N TYR A 17 10.26 5.98 -4.58
CA TYR A 17 9.56 5.36 -5.69
C TYR A 17 8.15 4.92 -5.29
N ASN A 18 7.33 4.72 -6.31
CA ASN A 18 6.01 4.11 -6.21
C ASN A 18 6.12 2.61 -5.92
N MET A 19 5.22 2.10 -5.08
CA MET A 19 5.07 0.66 -4.87
C MET A 19 4.13 0.02 -5.89
N LEU A 20 3.20 0.79 -6.43
CA LEU A 20 2.24 0.37 -7.44
C LEU A 20 2.09 1.50 -8.47
N GLU A 21 2.10 1.13 -9.76
CA GLU A 21 1.78 1.99 -10.90
C GLU A 21 1.00 1.19 -11.94
N PRO A 22 0.21 1.84 -12.81
CA PRO A 22 -0.51 1.16 -13.87
C PRO A 22 0.47 0.47 -14.84
N ARG A 23 0.33 -0.85 -14.99
CA ARG A 23 1.10 -1.67 -15.93
C ARG A 23 0.21 -2.67 -16.66
N GLU A 24 -0.77 -3.21 -15.96
CA GLU A 24 -1.64 -4.24 -16.50
C GLU A 24 -2.76 -3.63 -17.34
N SER A 25 -3.31 -4.40 -18.28
CA SER A 25 -4.31 -3.90 -19.23
C SER A 25 -5.56 -3.32 -18.54
N TRP A 26 -5.97 -3.91 -17.41
CA TRP A 26 -7.10 -3.47 -16.58
C TRP A 26 -6.79 -2.23 -15.73
N GLU A 27 -5.54 -1.79 -15.65
CA GLU A 27 -5.10 -0.54 -14.99
C GLU A 27 -4.89 0.58 -16.01
N LEU A 28 -4.46 0.19 -17.22
CA LEU A 28 -4.20 1.11 -18.33
C LEU A 28 -5.48 1.50 -19.07
N THR A 29 -6.50 0.63 -19.11
CA THR A 29 -7.74 0.84 -19.89
C THR A 29 -8.98 0.63 -19.04
N GLY A 30 -9.91 1.58 -19.09
CA GLY A 30 -11.18 1.57 -18.35
C GLY A 30 -11.92 2.90 -18.45
N GLN A 31 -12.84 3.17 -17.52
CA GLN A 31 -13.54 4.45 -17.41
C GLN A 31 -12.58 5.63 -17.26
N VAL A 32 -11.50 5.46 -16.50
CA VAL A 32 -10.39 6.43 -16.38
C VAL A 32 -9.07 5.69 -16.60
N PRO A 33 -8.38 5.87 -17.74
CA PRO A 33 -7.16 5.13 -18.04
C PRO A 33 -5.99 5.53 -17.14
N ASN A 34 -5.02 4.62 -16.98
CA ASN A 34 -3.79 4.80 -16.20
C ASN A 34 -4.04 5.12 -14.71
N VAL A 35 -4.96 4.39 -14.08
CA VAL A 35 -5.27 4.56 -12.65
C VAL A 35 -5.00 3.27 -11.89
N VAL A 36 -4.22 3.43 -10.81
CA VAL A 36 -4.20 2.51 -9.66
C VAL A 36 -4.45 3.35 -8.41
N PHE A 37 -5.50 3.03 -7.67
CA PHE A 37 -5.92 3.82 -6.51
C PHE A 37 -6.14 2.92 -5.28
N PRO A 38 -5.22 2.91 -4.30
CA PRO A 38 -5.36 2.06 -3.12
C PRO A 38 -6.53 2.50 -2.24
N SER A 39 -7.41 1.55 -1.87
CA SER A 39 -8.66 1.84 -1.14
C SER A 39 -8.76 1.13 0.22
N GLY A 40 -8.08 0.00 0.40
CA GLY A 40 -8.11 -0.72 1.68
C GLY A 40 -6.99 -1.73 1.81
N LEU A 41 -6.37 -1.80 2.98
CA LEU A 41 -5.29 -2.74 3.29
C LEU A 41 -5.67 -3.56 4.53
N ILE A 42 -5.50 -4.88 4.45
CA ILE A 42 -5.64 -5.79 5.59
C ILE A 42 -4.32 -6.51 5.83
N VAL A 43 -3.96 -6.70 7.10
CA VAL A 43 -2.81 -7.51 7.51
C VAL A 43 -3.30 -8.80 8.17
N GLU A 44 -2.52 -9.87 8.03
CA GLU A 44 -2.92 -11.21 8.53
C GLU A 44 -2.56 -11.45 10.00
N GLU A 45 -1.53 -10.78 10.50
CA GLU A 45 -0.93 -11.06 11.80
C GLU A 45 -0.78 -9.78 12.63
N TYR A 46 -1.23 -9.86 13.88
CA TYR A 46 -1.17 -8.76 14.83
C TYR A 46 -0.32 -9.16 16.06
N ASP A 47 0.23 -8.16 16.75
CA ASP A 47 0.80 -8.33 18.08
C ASP A 47 -0.28 -8.22 19.17
N ASP A 48 0.12 -8.42 20.44
CA ASP A 48 -0.81 -8.41 21.57
C ASP A 48 -1.44 -7.02 21.83
N GLN A 49 -0.91 -5.96 21.21
CA GLN A 49 -1.42 -4.60 21.29
C GLN A 49 -2.34 -4.24 20.11
N GLY A 50 -2.49 -5.16 19.14
CA GLY A 50 -3.33 -4.96 17.96
C GLY A 50 -2.64 -4.23 16.80
N PHE A 51 -1.31 -4.07 16.83
CA PHE A 51 -0.56 -3.56 15.68
C PHE A 51 -0.18 -4.70 14.73
N ALA A 52 0.01 -4.39 13.45
CA ALA A 52 0.52 -5.36 12.49
C ALA A 52 1.92 -5.84 12.92
N ARG A 53 2.18 -7.16 12.85
CA ARG A 53 3.54 -7.67 13.02
C ARG A 53 4.45 -7.14 11.92
N PHE A 54 5.72 -6.89 12.24
CA PHE A 54 6.69 -6.28 11.32
C PHE A 54 6.78 -6.99 9.96
N ASP A 55 6.69 -8.31 9.94
CA ASP A 55 6.75 -9.11 8.72
C ASP A 55 5.39 -9.74 8.35
N SER A 56 4.28 -9.15 8.82
CA SER A 56 2.95 -9.65 8.51
C SER A 56 2.66 -9.56 7.01
N PRO A 57 2.10 -10.62 6.38
CA PRO A 57 1.54 -10.53 5.05
C PRO A 57 0.38 -9.53 5.01
N PHE A 58 0.27 -8.78 3.92
CA PHE A 58 -0.86 -7.88 3.68
C PHE A 58 -1.54 -8.13 2.33
N ARG A 59 -2.81 -7.71 2.25
CA ARG A 59 -3.61 -7.61 1.04
C ARG A 59 -4.09 -6.16 0.88
N LEU A 60 -3.67 -5.51 -0.20
CA LEU A 60 -4.06 -4.16 -0.58
C LEU A 60 -5.04 -4.22 -1.76
N TYR A 61 -6.29 -3.84 -1.51
CA TYR A 61 -7.31 -3.67 -2.53
C TYR A 61 -7.20 -2.27 -3.14
N TYR A 62 -7.16 -2.21 -4.46
CA TYR A 62 -7.03 -0.96 -5.20
C TYR A 62 -8.00 -0.89 -6.38
N GLY A 63 -8.50 0.30 -6.69
CA GLY A 63 -9.23 0.54 -7.93
C GLY A 63 -8.27 0.56 -9.12
N ALA A 64 -8.63 -0.13 -10.20
CA ALA A 64 -7.89 -0.15 -11.45
C ALA A 64 -8.75 0.45 -12.58
N ALA A 65 -8.20 1.48 -13.22
CA ALA A 65 -8.82 2.26 -14.29
C ALA A 65 -10.25 2.77 -13.99
N ASP A 66 -10.57 3.06 -12.73
CA ASP A 66 -11.93 3.36 -12.23
C ASP A 66 -13.01 2.37 -12.73
N THR A 67 -12.63 1.11 -12.91
CA THR A 67 -13.48 0.09 -13.55
C THR A 67 -13.58 -1.20 -12.76
N VAL A 68 -12.45 -1.70 -12.26
CA VAL A 68 -12.38 -2.96 -11.50
C VAL A 68 -11.63 -2.76 -10.19
N VAL A 69 -11.73 -3.74 -9.30
CA VAL A 69 -10.93 -3.81 -8.07
C VAL A 69 -9.84 -4.86 -8.27
N GLY A 70 -8.58 -4.44 -8.12
CA GLY A 70 -7.40 -5.31 -8.10
C GLY A 70 -6.96 -5.63 -6.67
N LEU A 71 -6.05 -6.60 -6.55
CA LEU A 71 -5.42 -7.02 -5.30
C LEU A 71 -3.89 -7.02 -5.47
N PHE A 72 -3.21 -6.26 -4.62
CA PHE A 72 -1.75 -6.27 -4.47
C PHE A 72 -1.39 -6.95 -3.14
N THR A 73 -0.42 -7.85 -3.14
CA THR A 73 0.02 -8.58 -1.93
C THR A 73 1.50 -8.32 -1.68
N GLY A 74 1.88 -8.24 -0.41
CA GLY A 74 3.27 -8.07 0.01
C GLY A 74 3.41 -8.27 1.51
N ARG A 75 4.54 -7.82 2.07
CA ARG A 75 4.81 -7.86 3.51
C ARG A 75 4.99 -6.47 4.10
N VAL A 76 4.59 -6.29 5.36
CA VAL A 76 4.75 -4.99 6.07
C VAL A 76 6.21 -4.54 6.08
N SER A 77 7.15 -5.47 6.20
CA SER A 77 8.59 -5.23 6.18
C SER A 77 9.05 -4.53 4.89
N GLU A 78 8.51 -4.96 3.74
CA GLU A 78 8.79 -4.35 2.43
C GLU A 78 8.26 -2.90 2.35
N LEU A 79 7.11 -2.60 2.97
CA LEU A 79 6.58 -1.23 3.05
C LEU A 79 7.51 -0.33 3.89
N ILE A 80 8.04 -0.84 5.00
CA ILE A 80 8.95 -0.11 5.88
C ILE A 80 10.31 0.10 5.20
N GLU A 81 10.87 -0.93 4.57
CA GLU A 81 12.11 -0.84 3.80
C GLU A 81 11.97 0.18 2.67
N ALA A 82 10.90 0.07 1.86
CA ALA A 82 10.65 1.02 0.77
C ALA A 82 10.48 2.46 1.25
N ALA A 83 9.98 2.67 2.47
CA ALA A 83 9.83 4.01 3.04
C ALA A 83 11.14 4.60 3.59
N THR A 84 12.09 3.74 3.99
CA THR A 84 13.31 4.12 4.73
C THR A 84 14.61 4.01 3.91
N ALA A 85 14.56 3.37 2.73
CA ALA A 85 15.64 3.35 1.74
C ALA A 85 15.77 4.68 0.98
#